data_AF-A0A975BCV3-F1
#
_entry.id   AF-A0A975BCV3-F1
#
_cell.length_a   1.000
_cell.length_b   1.000
_cell.length_c   1.000
_cell.angle_alpha   90.00
_cell.angle_beta   90.00
_cell.angle_gamma   90.00
#
_symmetry.space_group_name_H-M   'P 1'
#
loop_
_entity.id
_entity.type
_entity.pdbx_description
1 polymer ?
#
loop_
_entity_poly.entity_id
_entity_poly.type
_entity_poly.pdbx_seq_one_letter_code
_entity_poly.pdbx_strand_id
1 'polypeptide(L)'
;MEGDQKSFLAKFFKTGKKWCIMENILNQFNEFDADAYLHALIIIAKADGIDQREVDFINLHSSLLGIDPSEYWKEDTDFSEFDSANLSRMTKMAIIRDCIVIAHIDGDYADVERKAITEIASRFGLKESDVVSMENWLKEYWQILEKGKLLLTGETQ
;
A
#
# COMPACT_ATOMS: atom_id res chain seq x y z
N MET A 1 -9.21 20.68 -15.72
CA MET A 1 -10.32 19.73 -15.50
C MET A 1 -10.52 19.35 -14.02
N GLU A 2 -9.74 19.87 -13.06
CA GLU A 2 -9.95 19.62 -11.62
C GLU A 2 -11.13 20.39 -10.99
N GLY A 3 -11.53 21.53 -11.58
CA GLY A 3 -12.59 22.38 -11.02
C GLY A 3 -14.00 21.77 -11.06
N ASP A 4 -14.23 20.80 -11.96
CA ASP A 4 -15.57 20.28 -12.22
C ASP A 4 -15.94 19.08 -11.34
N GLN A 5 -14.95 18.24 -10.98
CA GLN A 5 -15.16 17.13 -10.03
C GLN A 5 -15.42 17.61 -8.60
N LYS A 6 -14.68 18.63 -8.13
CA LYS A 6 -14.93 19.23 -6.80
C LYS A 6 -16.33 19.85 -6.72
N SER A 7 -16.80 20.48 -7.79
CA SER A 7 -18.16 21.04 -7.91
C SER A 7 -19.25 19.96 -7.93
N PHE A 8 -19.02 18.85 -8.66
CA PHE A 8 -19.95 17.74 -8.75
C PHE A 8 -20.11 16.99 -7.42
N LEU A 9 -19.00 16.66 -6.75
CA LEU A 9 -19.01 15.98 -5.45
C LEU A 9 -19.61 16.87 -4.35
N ALA A 10 -19.31 18.17 -4.36
CA ALA A 10 -19.89 19.14 -3.43
C ALA A 10 -21.40 19.36 -3.62
N LYS A 11 -21.96 19.05 -4.79
CA LYS A 11 -23.42 19.07 -5.01
C LYS A 11 -24.09 17.78 -4.51
N PHE A 12 -23.42 16.63 -4.61
CA PHE A 12 -24.04 15.33 -4.35
C PHE A 12 -24.15 14.95 -2.87
N PHE A 13 -23.31 15.51 -2.01
CA PHE A 13 -23.15 15.04 -0.62
C PHE A 13 -23.37 16.11 0.45
N LYS A 14 -23.97 17.26 0.11
CA LYS A 14 -24.20 18.34 1.07
C LYS A 14 -24.96 17.83 2.31
N THR A 15 -24.28 17.96 3.45
CA THR A 15 -24.77 17.87 4.84
C THR A 15 -25.13 16.47 5.39
N GLY A 16 -24.20 15.51 5.33
CA GLY A 16 -24.36 14.24 6.06
C GLY A 16 -23.05 13.62 6.56
N LYS A 17 -23.12 12.72 7.54
CA LYS A 17 -21.99 11.94 8.10
C LYS A 17 -21.08 11.31 7.02
N LYS A 18 -21.65 10.98 5.85
CA LYS A 18 -20.92 10.47 4.67
C LYS A 18 -19.98 11.49 4.03
N TRP A 19 -20.32 12.78 4.04
CA TRP A 19 -19.44 13.86 3.56
C TRP A 19 -18.21 14.01 4.44
N CYS A 20 -18.37 14.03 5.77
CA CYS A 20 -17.24 14.10 6.70
C CYS A 20 -16.30 12.90 6.54
N ILE A 21 -16.84 11.71 6.24
CA ILE A 21 -16.03 10.52 5.91
C ILE A 21 -15.25 10.76 4.61
N MET A 22 -15.90 11.21 3.53
CA MET A 22 -15.21 11.51 2.27
C MET A 22 -14.15 12.60 2.40
N GLU A 23 -14.44 13.69 3.11
CA GLU A 23 -13.49 14.79 3.34
C GLU A 23 -12.27 14.32 4.14
N ASN A 24 -12.48 13.50 5.17
CA ASN A 24 -11.39 12.88 5.91
C ASN A 24 -10.56 11.92 5.04
N ILE A 25 -11.21 11.13 4.18
CA ILE A 25 -10.52 10.26 3.21
C ILE A 25 -9.68 11.10 2.25
N LEU A 26 -10.25 12.15 1.66
CA LEU A 26 -9.55 13.04 0.71
C LEU A 26 -8.36 13.74 1.36
N ASN A 27 -8.49 14.18 2.61
CA ASN A 27 -7.38 14.79 3.35
C ASN A 27 -6.26 13.79 3.61
N GLN A 28 -6.57 12.55 3.99
CA GLN A 28 -5.56 11.51 4.14
C GLN A 28 -4.85 11.21 2.82
N PHE A 29 -5.58 11.16 1.70
CA PHE A 29 -4.97 11.02 0.37
C PHE A 29 -4.04 12.19 0.01
N ASN A 30 -4.32 13.41 0.48
CA ASN A 30 -3.42 14.55 0.28
C ASN A 30 -2.14 14.46 1.12
N GLU A 31 -2.13 13.66 2.18
CA GLU A 31 -0.96 13.39 3.03
C GLU A 31 -0.18 12.15 2.58
N PHE A 32 -0.59 11.50 1.47
CA PHE A 32 0.11 10.37 0.91
C PHE A 32 1.35 10.84 0.16
N ASP A 33 2.49 10.29 0.54
CA ASP A 33 3.79 10.56 -0.08
C ASP A 33 4.12 9.40 -1.01
N ALA A 34 3.86 9.61 -2.29
CA ALA A 34 3.97 8.57 -3.32
C ALA A 34 5.43 8.22 -3.64
N ASP A 35 6.34 9.20 -3.61
CA ASP A 35 7.77 9.00 -3.81
C ASP A 35 8.37 8.18 -2.67
N ALA A 36 8.11 8.57 -1.41
CA ALA A 36 8.60 7.82 -0.26
C ALA A 36 8.01 6.41 -0.18
N TYR A 37 6.75 6.25 -0.58
CA TYR A 37 6.10 4.95 -0.68
C TYR A 37 6.80 4.03 -1.69
N LEU A 38 7.04 4.49 -2.93
CA LEU A 38 7.70 3.66 -3.94
C LEU A 38 9.15 3.37 -3.57
N HIS A 39 9.86 4.37 -3.04
CA HIS A 39 11.23 4.19 -2.60
C HIS A 39 11.33 3.12 -1.50
N ALA A 40 10.44 3.16 -0.51
CA ALA A 40 10.39 2.14 0.54
C ALA A 40 10.17 0.72 -0.02
N LEU A 41 9.22 0.54 -0.96
CA LEU A 41 8.97 -0.77 -1.56
C LEU A 41 10.18 -1.32 -2.31
N ILE A 42 10.92 -0.45 -3.00
CA ILE A 42 12.12 -0.83 -3.76
C ILE A 42 13.26 -1.23 -2.82
N ILE A 43 13.48 -0.48 -1.73
CA ILE A 43 14.47 -0.85 -0.71
C ILE A 43 14.14 -2.23 -0.13
N ILE A 44 12.88 -2.49 0.18
CA ILE A 44 12.43 -3.75 0.78
C ILE A 44 12.60 -4.91 -0.19
N ALA A 45 12.17 -4.76 -1.44
CA ALA A 45 12.35 -5.80 -2.48
C ALA A 45 13.83 -6.10 -2.75
N LYS A 46 14.73 -5.13 -2.56
CA LYS A 46 16.18 -5.34 -2.69
C LYS A 46 16.80 -6.13 -1.53
N ALA A 47 16.20 -6.10 -0.34
CA ALA A 47 16.80 -6.64 0.87
C ALA A 47 16.95 -8.18 0.85
N ASP A 48 15.94 -8.89 0.35
CA ASP A 48 15.92 -10.36 0.31
C ASP A 48 16.28 -10.96 -1.06
N GLY A 49 16.53 -10.10 -2.05
CA GLY A 49 16.82 -10.46 -3.43
C GLY A 49 15.62 -10.21 -4.35
N ILE A 50 15.89 -9.70 -5.56
CA ILE A 50 14.83 -9.20 -6.45
C ILE A 50 14.14 -10.37 -7.18
N ASP A 51 12.84 -10.58 -6.93
CA ASP A 51 11.96 -11.42 -7.78
C ASP A 51 11.24 -10.56 -8.83
N GLN A 52 11.09 -11.10 -10.06
CA GLN A 52 10.48 -10.36 -11.17
C GLN A 52 9.02 -9.97 -10.89
N ARG A 53 8.27 -10.77 -10.13
CA ARG A 53 6.87 -10.46 -9.80
C ARG A 53 6.76 -9.28 -8.84
N GLU A 54 7.72 -9.11 -7.94
CA GLU A 54 7.81 -7.93 -7.06
C GLU A 54 8.12 -6.68 -7.88
N VAL A 55 9.05 -6.80 -8.84
CA VAL A 55 9.36 -5.72 -9.81
C VAL A 55 8.13 -5.34 -10.62
N ASP A 56 7.38 -6.32 -11.13
CA ASP A 56 6.15 -6.09 -11.89
C ASP A 56 5.08 -5.41 -11.03
N PHE A 57 4.95 -5.82 -9.76
CA PHE A 57 4.05 -5.20 -8.79
C PHE A 57 4.42 -3.74 -8.52
N ILE A 58 5.70 -3.45 -8.29
CA ILE A 58 6.19 -2.08 -8.03
C ILE A 58 6.02 -1.20 -9.28
N ASN A 59 6.32 -1.71 -10.47
CA ASN A 59 6.16 -0.98 -11.73
C ASN A 59 4.69 -0.68 -12.05
N LEU A 60 3.77 -1.58 -11.68
CA LEU A 60 2.34 -1.30 -11.77
C LEU A 60 1.96 -0.12 -10.88
N HIS A 61 2.43 -0.10 -9.62
CA HIS A 61 2.17 1.02 -8.70
C HIS A 61 2.79 2.32 -9.17
N SER A 62 4.02 2.27 -9.69
CA SER A 62 4.69 3.46 -10.23
C SER A 62 3.93 4.05 -11.41
N SER A 63 3.43 3.20 -12.32
CA SER A 63 2.59 3.64 -13.45
C SER A 63 1.25 4.23 -12.98
N LEU A 64 0.63 3.68 -11.93
CA LEU A 64 -0.62 4.20 -11.38
C LEU A 64 -0.43 5.55 -10.68
N LEU A 65 0.74 5.76 -10.08
CA LEU A 65 1.11 7.00 -9.38
C LEU A 65 1.73 8.05 -10.33
N GLY A 66 2.12 7.67 -11.54
CA GLY A 66 2.77 8.56 -12.50
C GLY A 66 4.21 8.89 -12.12
N ILE A 67 4.90 8.00 -11.40
CA ILE A 67 6.28 8.18 -10.94
C ILE A 67 7.19 7.21 -11.71
N ASP A 68 8.35 7.70 -12.12
CA ASP A 68 9.42 6.85 -12.67
C ASP A 68 10.32 6.34 -11.53
N PRO A 69 10.32 5.03 -11.22
CA PRO A 69 11.11 4.48 -10.13
C PRO A 69 12.59 4.24 -10.49
N SER A 70 13.01 4.56 -11.72
CA SER A 70 14.30 4.14 -12.27
C SER A 70 15.52 4.59 -11.44
N GLU A 71 15.45 5.73 -10.77
CA GLU A 71 16.54 6.21 -9.90
C GLU A 71 16.65 5.38 -8.62
N TYR A 72 15.54 5.06 -7.95
CA TYR A 72 15.52 4.23 -6.75
C TYR A 72 16.05 2.81 -7.00
N TRP A 73 15.83 2.28 -8.21
CA TRP A 73 16.40 0.99 -8.61
C TRP A 73 17.93 1.02 -8.72
N LYS A 74 18.57 2.18 -8.94
CA LYS A 74 20.03 2.32 -9.02
C LYS A 74 20.69 2.57 -7.66
N GLU A 75 19.93 3.04 -6.68
CA GLU A 75 20.44 3.33 -5.34
C GLU A 75 20.80 2.05 -4.55
N ASP A 76 21.81 2.12 -3.71
CA ASP A 76 22.21 1.05 -2.79
C ASP A 76 21.90 1.51 -1.35
N THR A 77 20.61 1.73 -1.08
CA THR A 77 20.11 2.28 0.18
C THR A 77 19.56 1.13 1.03
N ASP A 78 20.09 0.98 2.25
CA ASP A 78 19.53 0.06 3.25
C ASP A 78 18.30 0.67 3.92
N PHE A 79 17.34 -0.16 4.34
CA PHE A 79 16.14 0.30 5.02
C PHE A 79 16.41 1.05 6.35
N SER A 80 17.58 0.86 6.96
CA SER A 80 18.03 1.61 8.13
C SER A 80 18.34 3.08 7.84
N GLU A 81 18.60 3.43 6.58
CA GLU A 81 18.88 4.79 6.13
C GLU A 81 17.61 5.52 5.64
N PHE A 82 16.50 4.79 5.50
CA PHE A 82 15.23 5.35 5.06
C PHE A 82 14.60 6.26 6.13
N ASP A 83 14.53 7.57 5.85
CA ASP A 83 13.88 8.53 6.74
C ASP A 83 12.35 8.37 6.70
N SER A 84 11.82 7.77 7.76
CA SER A 84 10.39 7.57 7.96
C SER A 84 9.76 8.50 8.99
N ALA A 85 10.53 9.45 9.54
CA ALA A 85 10.09 10.30 10.64
C ALA A 85 8.93 11.20 10.23
N ASN A 86 8.97 11.73 9.00
CA ASN A 86 8.01 12.69 8.49
C ASN A 86 6.86 12.06 7.68
N LEU A 87 6.85 10.74 7.51
CA LEU A 87 5.78 10.08 6.75
C LEU A 87 4.47 10.08 7.53
N SER A 88 3.39 10.41 6.83
CA SER A 88 2.04 10.30 7.38
C SER A 88 1.73 8.86 7.77
N ARG A 89 0.79 8.68 8.71
CA ARG A 89 0.32 7.33 9.07
C ARG A 89 -0.27 6.60 7.85
N MET A 90 -0.90 7.33 6.93
CA MET A 90 -1.43 6.74 5.70
C MET A 90 -0.32 6.14 4.84
N THR A 91 0.74 6.90 4.55
CA THR A 91 1.89 6.38 3.77
C THR A 91 2.50 5.17 4.45
N LYS A 92 2.75 5.24 5.77
CA LYS A 92 3.31 4.12 6.54
C LYS A 92 2.45 2.86 6.44
N MET A 93 1.13 2.98 6.62
CA MET A 93 0.22 1.84 6.52
C MET A 93 0.09 1.31 5.09
N ALA A 94 0.20 2.16 4.07
CA ALA A 94 0.21 1.74 2.67
C ALA A 94 1.46 0.91 2.34
N ILE A 95 2.63 1.34 2.83
CA ILE A 95 3.87 0.56 2.73
C ILE A 95 3.68 -0.80 3.39
N ILE A 96 3.20 -0.86 4.64
CA ILE A 96 2.97 -2.14 5.35
C ILE A 96 2.00 -3.05 4.60
N ARG A 97 0.88 -2.50 4.10
CA ARG A 97 -0.08 -3.26 3.28
C ARG A 97 0.62 -3.94 2.11
N ASP A 98 1.40 -3.18 1.35
CA ASP A 98 1.98 -3.70 0.12
C ASP A 98 3.20 -4.58 0.36
N CYS A 99 3.92 -4.41 1.47
CA CYS A 99 4.90 -5.40 1.93
C CYS A 99 4.24 -6.75 2.22
N ILE A 100 3.07 -6.75 2.88
CA ILE A 100 2.33 -8.00 3.13
C ILE A 100 1.86 -8.61 1.81
N VAL A 101 1.38 -7.80 0.86
CA VAL A 101 0.99 -8.29 -0.47
C VAL A 101 2.16 -8.91 -1.20
N ILE A 102 3.31 -8.23 -1.24
CA ILE A 102 4.55 -8.71 -1.85
C ILE A 102 4.96 -10.05 -1.25
N ALA A 103 4.98 -10.17 0.08
CA ALA A 103 5.32 -11.42 0.76
C ALA A 103 4.34 -12.58 0.45
N HIS A 104 3.13 -12.30 -0.04
CA HIS A 104 2.19 -13.35 -0.47
C HIS A 104 2.28 -13.68 -1.97
N ILE A 105 3.03 -12.95 -2.79
CA ILE A 105 3.17 -13.18 -4.24
C ILE A 105 3.73 -14.58 -4.53
N ASP A 106 4.60 -15.08 -3.64
CA ASP A 106 5.29 -16.36 -3.78
C ASP A 106 4.52 -17.53 -3.17
N GLY A 107 3.37 -17.24 -2.56
CA GLY A 107 2.42 -18.24 -2.07
C GLY A 107 2.63 -18.67 -0.62
N ASP A 108 3.78 -18.36 0.00
CA ASP A 108 4.09 -18.71 1.38
C ASP A 108 4.49 -17.47 2.18
N TYR A 109 3.52 -16.83 2.85
CA TYR A 109 3.83 -15.83 3.87
C TYR A 109 4.41 -16.50 5.11
N ALA A 110 5.74 -16.53 5.20
CA ALA A 110 6.47 -17.23 6.24
C ALA A 110 6.66 -16.37 7.50
N ASP A 111 6.94 -17.04 8.63
CA ASP A 111 7.27 -16.36 9.90
C ASP A 111 8.44 -15.37 9.77
N VAL A 112 9.35 -15.62 8.82
CA VAL A 112 10.50 -14.75 8.53
C VAL A 112 10.05 -13.42 7.94
N GLU A 113 9.19 -13.44 6.92
CA GLU A 113 8.68 -12.23 6.25
C GLU A 113 7.79 -11.44 7.20
N ARG A 114 6.95 -12.13 7.98
CA ARG A 114 6.13 -11.51 9.02
C ARG A 114 6.98 -10.77 10.05
N LYS A 115 8.11 -11.36 10.46
CA LYS A 115 9.05 -10.73 11.37
C LYS A 115 9.68 -9.48 10.74
N ALA A 116 10.14 -9.57 9.49
CA ALA A 116 10.71 -8.43 8.76
C ALA A 116 9.71 -7.27 8.63
N ILE A 117 8.47 -7.55 8.25
CA ILE A 117 7.40 -6.54 8.15
C ILE A 117 7.10 -5.91 9.51
N THR A 118 7.11 -6.70 10.59
CA THR A 118 6.91 -6.20 11.95
C THR A 118 8.06 -5.29 12.40
N GLU A 119 9.30 -5.61 12.03
CA GLU A 119 10.46 -4.76 12.29
C GLU A 119 10.38 -3.43 11.52
N ILE A 120 9.96 -3.46 10.25
CA ILE A 120 9.68 -2.26 9.44
C ILE A 120 8.58 -1.41 10.09
N ALA A 121 7.47 -2.02 10.49
CA ALA A 121 6.37 -1.34 11.18
C ALA A 121 6.85 -0.66 12.47
N SER A 122 7.70 -1.33 13.25
CA SER A 122 8.27 -0.77 14.47
C SER A 122 9.12 0.48 14.18
N ARG A 123 9.94 0.48 13.11
CA ARG A 123 10.73 1.65 12.69
C ARG A 123 9.85 2.82 12.27
N PHE A 124 8.69 2.55 11.69
CA PHE A 124 7.67 3.57 11.38
C PHE A 124 6.93 4.12 12.60
N GLY A 125 7.15 3.55 13.79
CA GLY A 125 6.43 3.89 15.02
C GLY A 125 5.02 3.27 15.07
N LEU A 126 4.76 2.23 14.28
CA LEU A 126 3.52 1.48 14.29
C LEU A 126 3.59 0.36 15.33
N LYS A 127 2.42 -0.07 15.80
CA LYS A 127 2.30 -1.19 16.74
C LYS A 127 2.17 -2.50 15.97
N GLU A 128 2.56 -3.62 16.58
CA GLU A 128 2.29 -4.95 16.02
C GLU A 128 0.79 -5.17 15.74
N SER A 129 -0.09 -4.60 16.57
CA SER A 129 -1.54 -4.62 16.33
C SER A 129 -1.96 -3.94 15.02
N ASP A 130 -1.19 -2.96 14.54
CA ASP A 130 -1.44 -2.31 13.23
C ASP A 130 -1.17 -3.29 12.09
N VAL A 131 -0.07 -4.05 12.17
CA VAL A 131 0.29 -5.11 11.20
C VAL A 131 -0.77 -6.20 11.19
N VAL A 132 -1.13 -6.72 12.37
CA VAL A 132 -2.19 -7.75 12.51
C VAL A 132 -3.53 -7.26 11.94
N SER A 133 -3.88 -6.00 12.18
CA SER A 133 -5.11 -5.42 11.62
C SER A 133 -5.07 -5.36 10.09
N MET A 134 -3.92 -5.01 9.52
CA MET A 134 -3.73 -4.98 8.07
C MET A 134 -3.76 -6.39 7.46
N GLU A 135 -3.10 -7.37 8.09
CA GLU A 135 -3.14 -8.79 7.69
C GLU A 135 -4.59 -9.31 7.65
N ASN A 136 -5.36 -9.04 8.70
CA ASN A 136 -6.76 -9.47 8.76
C ASN A 136 -7.60 -8.80 7.66
N TRP A 137 -7.41 -7.50 7.44
CA TRP A 137 -8.11 -6.79 6.37
C TRP A 137 -7.74 -7.32 4.97
N LEU A 138 -6.47 -7.62 4.70
CA LEU A 138 -6.04 -8.20 3.43
C LEU A 138 -6.64 -9.59 3.20
N LYS A 139 -6.72 -10.43 4.24
CA LYS A 139 -7.40 -11.73 4.16
C LYS A 139 -8.87 -11.60 3.77
N GLU A 140 -9.59 -10.67 4.40
CA GLU A 140 -10.98 -10.38 4.04
C GLU A 140 -11.10 -9.86 2.61
N TYR A 141 -10.19 -8.97 2.20
CA TYR A 141 -10.15 -8.40 0.86
C TYR A 141 -9.93 -9.47 -0.21
N TRP A 142 -8.96 -10.37 -0.03
CA TRP A 142 -8.70 -11.45 -0.98
C TRP A 142 -9.87 -12.41 -1.11
N GLN A 143 -10.56 -12.75 -0.01
CA GLN A 143 -11.80 -13.55 -0.07
C GLN A 143 -12.88 -12.86 -0.90
N ILE A 144 -12.98 -11.53 -0.86
CA ILE A 144 -13.91 -10.77 -1.70
C ILE A 144 -13.49 -10.87 -3.17
N LEU A 145 -12.20 -10.73 -3.48
CA LEU A 145 -11.69 -10.86 -4.84
C LEU A 145 -11.93 -12.26 -5.41
N GLU A 146 -11.69 -13.32 -4.63
CA GLU A 146 -11.97 -14.70 -5.02
C GLU A 146 -13.45 -14.91 -5.33
N LYS A 147 -14.34 -14.45 -4.44
CA LYS A 147 -15.79 -14.49 -4.68
C LYS A 147 -16.16 -13.72 -5.95
N GLY A 148 -15.58 -12.54 -6.15
CA GLY A 148 -15.77 -11.74 -7.36
C GLY A 148 -15.34 -12.48 -8.62
N LYS A 149 -14.17 -13.13 -8.60
CA LYS A 149 -13.67 -13.96 -9.71
C LYS A 149 -14.66 -15.08 -10.05
N LEU A 150 -15.15 -15.83 -9.07
CA LEU A 150 -16.11 -16.91 -9.29
C LEU A 150 -17.42 -16.40 -9.92
N LEU A 151 -17.94 -15.27 -9.42
CA LEU A 151 -19.15 -14.64 -9.95
C LEU A 151 -18.98 -14.18 -11.41
N LEU A 152 -17.82 -13.64 -11.77
CA LEU A 152 -17.55 -13.12 -13.10
C LEU A 152 -17.20 -14.20 -14.13
N THR A 153 -16.58 -15.29 -13.69
CA THR A 153 -16.13 -16.39 -14.56
C THR A 153 -17.17 -17.51 -14.68
N GLY A 154 -18.12 -17.60 -13.75
CA GLY A 154 -19.13 -18.65 -13.72
C GLY A 154 -18.60 -20.00 -13.19
N GLU A 155 -17.36 -20.05 -12.72
CA GLU A 155 -16.80 -21.21 -12.02
C GLU A 155 -17.52 -21.35 -10.67
N THR A 156 -18.21 -22.48 -10.44
CA THR A 156 -18.87 -22.80 -9.16
C THR A 156 -17.97 -23.71 -8.34
N GLN A 157 -17.93 -23.48 -7.02
CA GLN A 157 -17.18 -24.30 -6.03
C GLN A 157 -17.63 -25.77 -6.04
#